data_AF-A0A179CZ99-F1
#
_entry.id   AF-A0A179CZ99-F1
#
_cell.length_a   1.000
_cell.length_b   1.000
_cell.length_c   1.000
_cell.angle_alpha   90.00
_cell.angle_beta   90.00
_cell.angle_gamma   90.00
#
_symmetry.space_group_name_H-M   'P 1'
#
loop_
_entity.id
_entity.type
_entity.pdbx_description
1 polymer ?
#
loop_
_entity_poly.entity_id
_entity_poly.type
_entity_poly.pdbx_seq_one_letter_code
_entity_poly.pdbx_strand_id
1 'polypeptide(L)'
;MKAFTVIFSIFLLIGCSFGGFRPPPRYYVWFSKDKTFDSLVELVATRKKEMLACGMDPVLGESGNSKVNLCFESKGWYLKGGPVCENKLMWNDELCIKWRAKYSKPNAKPWG
;
A
#
# COMPACT_ATOMS: atom_id res chain seq x y z
N MET A 1 23.93 -47.23 -1.39
CA MET A 1 22.51 -46.91 -1.69
C MET A 1 21.77 -46.26 -0.53
N LYS A 2 21.85 -46.76 0.71
CA LYS A 2 21.18 -46.16 1.89
C LYS A 2 21.63 -44.72 2.24
N ALA A 3 22.91 -44.40 2.05
CA ALA A 3 23.44 -43.06 2.35
C ALA A 3 22.91 -41.97 1.39
N PHE A 4 22.75 -42.31 0.09
CA PHE A 4 22.25 -41.37 -0.92
C PHE A 4 20.77 -41.01 -0.68
N THR A 5 19.95 -41.97 -0.26
CA THR A 5 18.55 -41.74 0.11
C THR A 5 18.40 -40.85 1.36
N VAL A 6 19.33 -40.93 2.31
CA VAL A 6 19.31 -40.07 3.51
C VAL A 6 19.69 -38.63 3.16
N ILE A 7 20.69 -38.44 2.29
CA ILE A 7 21.14 -37.10 1.86
C ILE A 7 20.03 -36.39 1.06
N PHE A 8 19.32 -37.09 0.18
CA PHE A 8 18.24 -36.49 -0.62
C PHE A 8 17.05 -36.03 0.23
N SER A 9 16.70 -36.79 1.28
CA SER A 9 15.65 -36.40 2.23
C SER A 9 15.98 -35.15 3.04
N ILE A 10 17.26 -34.94 3.37
CA ILE A 10 17.72 -33.74 4.10
C ILE A 10 17.64 -32.49 3.20
N PHE A 11 17.99 -32.61 1.91
CA PHE A 11 17.90 -31.49 0.96
C PHE A 11 16.46 -31.01 0.71
N LEU A 12 15.48 -31.93 0.70
CA LEU A 12 14.07 -31.58 0.53
C LEU A 12 13.49 -30.80 1.73
N LEU A 13 13.95 -31.11 2.96
CA LEU A 13 13.54 -30.40 4.17
C LEU A 13 14.12 -28.99 4.25
N ILE A 14 15.34 -28.77 3.74
CA ILE A 14 15.98 -27.45 3.71
C ILE A 14 15.31 -26.52 2.67
N GLY A 15 14.73 -27.09 1.60
CA GLY A 15 14.02 -26.33 0.56
C GLY A 15 12.78 -25.57 1.07
N CYS A 16 12.13 -26.05 2.13
CA CYS A 16 10.99 -25.36 2.75
C CYS A 16 11.39 -24.18 3.65
N SER A 17 12.66 -24.08 4.06
CA SER A 17 13.16 -23.01 4.94
C SER A 17 13.75 -21.81 4.18
N PHE A 18 14.00 -21.93 2.87
CA PHE A 18 14.49 -20.83 2.04
C PHE A 18 13.35 -19.95 1.51
N GLY A 19 12.64 -19.28 2.43
CA GLY A 19 11.90 -18.04 2.16
C GLY A 19 10.95 -18.05 0.95
N GLY A 20 10.27 -19.18 0.73
CA GLY A 20 9.31 -19.37 -0.36
C GLY A 20 8.26 -18.25 -0.39
N PHE A 21 8.12 -17.62 -1.54
CA PHE A 21 7.20 -16.52 -1.85
C PHE A 21 7.40 -15.23 -1.03
N ARG A 22 8.08 -14.25 -1.64
CA ARG A 22 8.03 -12.86 -1.18
C ARG A 22 6.79 -12.20 -1.77
N PRO A 23 5.87 -11.64 -0.96
CA PRO A 23 4.75 -10.90 -1.50
C PRO A 23 5.27 -9.69 -2.32
N PRO A 24 4.53 -9.25 -3.34
CA PRO A 24 4.89 -8.03 -4.06
C PRO A 24 5.00 -6.86 -3.08
N PRO A 25 5.91 -5.89 -3.34
CA PRO A 25 5.98 -4.70 -2.52
C PRO A 25 4.62 -3.98 -2.52
N ARG A 26 4.24 -3.44 -1.37
CA ARG A 26 3.01 -2.63 -1.26
C ARG A 26 3.07 -1.49 -2.26
N TYR A 27 1.95 -1.27 -2.93
CA TYR A 27 1.88 -0.27 -3.96
C TYR A 27 1.71 1.13 -3.35
N TYR A 28 0.94 1.23 -2.26
CA TYR A 28 0.79 2.48 -1.51
C TYR A 28 1.63 2.49 -0.24
N VAL A 29 2.43 3.55 -0.10
CA VAL A 29 3.11 3.91 1.15
C VAL A 29 2.58 5.28 1.58
N TRP A 30 1.79 5.26 2.65
CA TRP A 30 1.16 6.44 3.23
C TRP A 30 2.06 7.11 4.24
N PHE A 31 2.14 8.43 4.13
CA PHE A 31 2.80 9.34 5.05
C PHE A 31 1.78 10.28 5.66
N SER A 32 2.04 10.76 6.86
CA SER A 32 1.21 11.79 7.49
C SER A 32 1.79 13.16 7.22
N LYS A 33 0.94 14.13 6.86
CA LYS A 33 1.32 15.55 6.88
C LYS A 33 1.46 16.08 8.29
N ASP A 34 0.71 15.51 9.23
CA ASP A 34 0.81 15.84 10.63
C ASP A 34 2.13 15.32 11.20
N LYS A 35 2.92 16.27 11.73
CA LYS A 35 4.23 16.04 12.36
C LYS A 35 4.17 16.14 13.88
N THR A 36 2.99 16.31 14.46
CA THR A 36 2.79 16.55 15.89
C THR A 36 2.67 15.29 16.72
N PHE A 37 2.72 14.10 16.10
CA PHE A 37 2.70 12.84 16.85
C PHE A 37 3.91 12.75 17.79
N ASP A 38 3.62 12.60 19.07
CA ASP A 38 4.65 12.53 20.12
C ASP A 38 5.33 11.15 20.15
N SER A 39 4.69 10.13 19.57
CA SER A 39 5.23 8.77 19.53
C SER A 39 4.83 7.98 18.28
N LEU A 40 5.63 6.96 17.95
CA LEU A 40 5.28 6.00 16.90
C LEU A 40 3.99 5.23 17.21
N VAL A 41 3.70 4.98 18.50
CA VAL A 41 2.48 4.28 18.93
C VAL A 41 1.25 5.12 18.57
N GLU A 42 1.30 6.42 18.83
CA GLU A 42 0.23 7.34 18.50
C GLU A 42 0.01 7.46 16.99
N LEU A 43 1.09 7.60 16.21
CA LEU A 43 1.03 7.63 14.75
C LEU A 43 0.32 6.37 14.20
N VAL A 44 0.71 5.18 14.68
CA VAL A 44 0.14 3.90 14.23
C VAL A 44 -1.31 3.75 14.68
N ALA A 45 -1.65 4.14 15.90
CA ALA A 45 -3.02 4.09 16.42
C ALA A 45 -3.95 5.01 15.62
N THR A 46 -3.52 6.25 15.37
CA THR A 46 -4.27 7.23 14.57
C THR A 46 -4.44 6.73 13.14
N ARG A 47 -3.36 6.27 12.50
CA ARG A 47 -3.41 5.66 11.17
C ARG A 47 -4.45 4.55 11.09
N LYS A 48 -4.40 3.59 12.03
CA LYS A 48 -5.33 2.45 12.09
C LYS A 48 -6.77 2.92 12.23
N LYS A 49 -7.04 3.85 13.16
CA LYS A 49 -8.38 4.40 13.40
C LYS A 49 -8.94 5.06 12.14
N GLU A 50 -8.12 5.84 11.44
CA GLU A 50 -8.55 6.59 10.27
C GLU A 50 -8.71 5.71 9.02
N MET A 51 -7.86 4.69 8.87
CA MET A 51 -8.05 3.65 7.84
C MET A 51 -9.39 2.96 8.03
N LEU A 52 -9.69 2.49 9.24
CA LEU A 52 -10.98 1.85 9.55
C LEU A 52 -12.17 2.78 9.29
N ALA A 53 -12.05 4.07 9.67
CA ALA A 53 -13.10 5.06 9.42
C ALA A 53 -13.38 5.29 7.92
N CYS A 54 -12.38 5.09 7.06
CA CYS A 54 -12.54 5.18 5.60
C CYS A 54 -12.87 3.83 4.94
N GLY A 55 -12.97 2.73 5.71
CA GLY A 55 -13.17 1.39 5.16
C GLY A 55 -11.92 0.77 4.52
N MET A 56 -10.73 1.25 4.87
CA MET A 56 -9.45 0.68 4.46
C MET A 56 -9.00 -0.38 5.47
N ASP A 57 -8.54 -1.52 4.96
CA ASP A 57 -7.91 -2.54 5.80
C ASP A 57 -6.56 -2.02 6.34
N PRO A 58 -6.40 -1.85 7.66
CA PRO A 58 -5.16 -1.36 8.23
C PRO A 58 -3.98 -2.33 8.12
N VAL A 59 -4.23 -3.62 7.87
CA VAL A 59 -3.17 -4.63 7.67
C VAL A 59 -2.57 -4.51 6.28
N LEU A 60 -3.41 -4.44 5.25
CA LEU A 60 -2.96 -4.20 3.87
C LEU A 60 -2.41 -2.79 3.72
N GLY A 61 -3.12 -1.80 4.29
CA GLY A 61 -2.75 -0.38 4.21
C GLY A 61 -2.94 0.23 2.82
N GLU A 62 -3.70 -0.43 1.96
CA GLU A 62 -4.05 -0.01 0.60
C GLU A 62 -5.47 -0.44 0.25
N SER A 63 -6.08 0.25 -0.71
CA SER A 63 -7.39 -0.12 -1.27
C SER A 63 -7.37 -0.04 -2.78
N GLY A 64 -8.03 -0.99 -3.44
CA GLY A 64 -8.35 -0.90 -4.87
C GLY A 64 -9.47 0.09 -5.19
N ASN A 65 -10.07 0.71 -4.17
CA ASN A 65 -11.20 1.62 -4.32
C ASN A 65 -10.75 3.08 -4.16
N SER A 66 -10.94 3.89 -5.20
CA SER A 66 -10.59 5.31 -5.24
C SER A 66 -11.27 6.11 -4.13
N LYS A 67 -12.51 5.80 -3.77
CA LYS A 67 -13.27 6.48 -2.70
C LYS A 67 -12.63 6.29 -1.33
N VAL A 68 -12.20 5.05 -1.04
CA VAL A 68 -11.53 4.70 0.23
C VAL A 68 -10.19 5.43 0.33
N ASN A 69 -9.41 5.40 -0.75
CA ASN A 69 -8.11 6.08 -0.79
C ASN A 69 -8.24 7.61 -0.69
N LEU A 70 -9.20 8.23 -1.41
CA LEU A 70 -9.45 9.67 -1.32
C LEU A 70 -9.97 10.10 0.05
N CYS A 71 -10.79 9.29 0.71
CA CYS A 71 -11.19 9.54 2.10
C CYS A 71 -9.96 9.62 3.00
N PHE A 72 -9.04 8.67 2.86
CA PHE A 72 -7.83 8.64 3.67
C PHE A 72 -6.90 9.83 3.35
N GLU A 73 -6.76 10.17 2.07
CA GLU A 73 -6.01 11.36 1.64
C GLU A 73 -6.60 12.67 2.20
N SER A 74 -7.93 12.79 2.26
CA SER A 74 -8.61 13.97 2.83
C SER A 74 -8.38 14.14 4.34
N LYS A 75 -7.97 13.09 5.05
CA LYS A 75 -7.61 13.14 6.48
C LYS A 75 -6.17 13.63 6.69
N GLY A 76 -5.45 13.99 5.63
CA GLY A 76 -4.09 14.52 5.71
C GLY A 76 -3.00 13.48 5.47
N TRP A 77 -3.36 12.24 5.13
CA TRP A 77 -2.42 11.24 4.65
C TRP A 77 -2.08 11.51 3.20
N TYR A 78 -0.86 11.18 2.77
CA TYR A 78 -0.45 11.36 1.39
C TYR A 78 0.49 10.27 0.94
N LEU A 79 0.53 10.04 -0.37
CA LEU A 79 1.49 9.13 -1.00
C LEU A 79 2.69 9.94 -1.46
N LYS A 80 3.89 9.34 -1.37
CA LYS A 80 5.12 9.96 -1.90
C LYS A 80 5.02 10.29 -3.39
N GLY A 81 4.28 9.49 -4.15
CA GLY A 81 4.09 9.65 -5.59
C GLY A 81 3.06 10.70 -6.02
N GLY A 82 2.47 11.45 -5.08
CA GLY A 82 1.43 12.44 -5.36
C GLY A 82 0.02 11.96 -5.03
N PRO A 83 -1.02 12.68 -5.48
CA PRO A 83 -2.41 12.36 -5.18
C PRO A 83 -2.81 10.96 -5.65
N VAL A 84 -3.72 10.32 -4.91
CA VAL A 84 -4.26 8.98 -5.26
C VAL A 84 -4.78 8.95 -6.68
N CYS A 85 -5.54 9.98 -7.08
CA CYS A 85 -6.15 10.01 -8.40
C CYS A 85 -5.17 10.34 -9.52
N GLU A 86 -3.96 10.78 -9.22
CA GLU A 86 -2.90 10.91 -10.21
C GLU A 86 -2.10 9.62 -10.35
N ASN A 87 -2.44 8.54 -9.62
CA ASN A 87 -1.74 7.25 -9.62
C ASN A 87 -2.20 6.28 -10.74
N LYS A 88 -1.31 5.37 -11.19
CA LYS A 88 -1.54 4.46 -12.32
C LYS A 88 -2.73 3.53 -12.12
N LEU A 89 -2.89 3.02 -10.91
CA LEU A 89 -3.96 2.08 -10.60
C LEU A 89 -5.32 2.76 -10.56
N MET A 90 -5.37 4.04 -10.22
CA MET A 90 -6.59 4.84 -10.09
C MET A 90 -6.84 5.73 -11.31
N TRP A 91 -5.99 5.62 -12.33
CA TRP A 91 -5.97 6.56 -13.44
C TRP A 91 -7.31 6.56 -14.20
N ASN A 92 -7.84 5.39 -14.51
CA ASN A 92 -9.08 5.25 -15.29
C ASN A 92 -10.35 5.22 -14.43
N ASP A 93 -10.24 5.39 -13.11
CA ASP A 93 -11.39 5.40 -12.21
C ASP A 93 -12.21 6.67 -12.41
N GLU A 94 -13.54 6.54 -12.53
CA GLU A 94 -14.44 7.65 -12.82
C GLU A 94 -14.41 8.76 -11.76
N LEU A 95 -14.31 8.38 -10.49
CA LEU A 95 -14.19 9.32 -9.37
C LEU A 95 -12.91 10.12 -9.54
N CYS A 96 -11.82 9.45 -9.93
CA CYS A 96 -10.54 10.08 -10.14
C CYS A 96 -10.46 10.94 -11.41
N ILE A 97 -11.17 10.59 -12.47
CA ILE A 97 -11.31 11.46 -13.65
C ILE A 97 -11.99 12.78 -13.26
N LYS A 98 -13.10 12.71 -12.51
CA LYS A 98 -13.82 13.90 -12.02
C LYS A 98 -12.97 14.71 -11.05
N TRP A 99 -12.28 14.04 -10.14
CA TRP A 99 -11.38 14.69 -9.18
C TRP A 99 -10.26 15.44 -9.91
N ARG A 100 -9.62 14.80 -10.91
CA ARG A 100 -8.52 15.43 -11.65
C ARG A 100 -8.97 16.63 -12.46
N ALA A 101 -10.16 16.56 -13.07
CA ALA A 101 -10.71 17.71 -13.79
C ALA A 101 -10.88 18.96 -12.91
N LYS A 102 -11.04 18.78 -11.59
CA LYS A 102 -11.22 19.88 -10.64
C LYS A 102 -9.93 20.31 -9.93
N TYR A 103 -9.07 19.36 -9.58
CA TYR A 103 -7.95 19.59 -8.66
C TYR A 103 -6.56 19.34 -9.24
N SER A 104 -6.48 18.59 -10.35
CA SER A 104 -5.21 18.19 -10.91
C SER A 104 -4.64 19.25 -11.84
N LYS A 105 -3.33 19.19 -12.05
CA LYS A 105 -2.64 20.11 -12.97
C LYS A 105 -3.05 19.77 -14.42
N PRO A 106 -3.09 20.76 -15.34
CA PRO A 106 -3.44 20.55 -16.74
C PRO A 106 -2.60 19.47 -17.44
N ASN A 107 -1.36 19.27 -16.98
CA ASN A 107 -0.39 18.34 -17.56
C ASN A 107 -0.17 17.08 -16.69
N ALA A 108 -1.12 16.73 -15.83
CA ALA A 108 -1.04 15.49 -15.08
C ALA A 108 -1.29 14.28 -16.01
N LYS A 109 -0.23 13.61 -16.51
CA LYS A 109 -0.20 12.26 -17.13
C LYS A 109 1.23 11.86 -17.58
N PRO A 110 1.60 10.55 -17.64
CA PRO A 110 1.48 9.55 -16.57
C PRO A 110 2.76 8.68 -16.46
N TRP A 111 3.52 8.79 -15.35
CA TRP A 111 4.74 8.01 -15.02
C TRP A 111 5.71 7.76 -16.18
N GLY A 112 6.69 8.65 -16.32
CA GLY A 112 7.97 8.41 -17.01
C GLY A 112 7.83 8.03 -18.47
#